data_AF-W4SC41-F1
#
_entry.id   AF-W4SC41-F1
#
_cell.length_a   1.000
_cell.length_b   1.000
_cell.length_c   1.000
_cell.angle_alpha   90.00
_cell.angle_beta   90.00
_cell.angle_gamma   90.00
#
_symmetry.space_group_name_H-M   'P 1'
#
loop_
_entity.id
_entity.type
_entity.pdbx_description
1 polymer ?
#
loop_
_entity_poly.entity_id
_entity_poly.type
_entity_poly.pdbx_seq_one_letter_code
_entity_poly.pdbx_strand_id
1 'polypeptide(L)'
;MSKTVHTGRIINGHTYSDAPVDVKLGPNTFRIPANYLDSQIAPWPGEGVTLIIEWPNLTPTPPGARANPRTNDFRKEIAVAIDYVDRIPIETLLARYSSNEKRTEAGSVERGNPVDRLDLRIAQPETLGLTPYAIDEAKMAAYSKAYEDHYGKPPIRNPAFEDDWYVARDSSGSLITFIKCDSRKFRGDGVRLEGDEVVHEEGAVAASCVHYFSDIENKLSISLNYKRAFLKDWKRMEDAVRSVLARTKAG
;
A
#
# COMPACT_ATOMS: atom_id res chain seq x y z
N MET A 1 -20.05 16.37 -19.20
CA MET A 1 -20.66 16.73 -17.90
C MET A 1 -20.03 18.02 -17.43
N SER A 2 -20.83 19.04 -17.15
CA SER A 2 -20.40 20.33 -16.58
C SER A 2 -19.75 20.07 -15.22
N LYS A 3 -18.41 20.10 -15.16
CA LYS A 3 -17.66 19.93 -13.91
C LYS A 3 -17.64 21.27 -13.19
N THR A 4 -18.51 21.43 -12.21
CA THR A 4 -18.37 22.52 -11.25
C THR A 4 -17.06 22.30 -10.51
N VAL A 5 -16.07 23.16 -10.76
CA VAL A 5 -14.81 23.14 -10.02
C VAL A 5 -15.11 23.63 -8.60
N HIS A 6 -14.74 22.83 -7.61
CA HIS A 6 -14.83 23.17 -6.20
C HIS A 6 -13.55 23.88 -5.76
N THR A 7 -13.72 25.08 -5.23
CA THR A 7 -12.62 25.89 -4.68
C THR A 7 -12.55 25.70 -3.17
N GLY A 8 -11.34 25.55 -2.65
CA GLY A 8 -11.04 25.46 -1.23
C GLY A 8 -10.40 26.73 -0.69
N ARG A 9 -9.44 26.54 0.23
CA ARG A 9 -8.75 27.64 0.91
C ARG A 9 -7.78 28.37 -0.03
N ILE A 10 -7.46 29.62 0.31
CA ILE A 10 -6.35 30.38 -0.27
C ILE A 10 -5.24 30.48 0.77
N ILE A 11 -4.06 29.96 0.49
CA ILE A 11 -2.90 29.96 1.40
C ILE A 11 -1.67 30.41 0.62
N ASN A 12 -0.92 31.38 1.14
CA ASN A 12 0.29 31.93 0.52
C ASN A 12 0.09 32.34 -0.95
N GLY A 13 -1.08 32.90 -1.29
CA GLY A 13 -1.42 33.33 -2.65
C GLY A 13 -1.85 32.21 -3.61
N HIS A 14 -1.83 30.94 -3.18
CA HIS A 14 -2.33 29.82 -3.97
C HIS A 14 -3.79 29.49 -3.61
N THR A 15 -4.66 29.42 -4.62
CA THR A 15 -6.07 29.01 -4.46
C THR A 15 -6.20 27.52 -4.77
N TYR A 16 -6.49 26.72 -3.76
CA TYR A 16 -6.67 25.28 -3.94
C TYR A 16 -8.03 24.99 -4.60
N SER A 17 -8.06 24.03 -5.53
CA SER A 17 -9.30 23.57 -6.16
C SER A 17 -9.21 22.08 -6.52
N ASP A 18 -10.28 21.50 -7.05
CA ASP A 18 -10.30 20.17 -7.66
C ASP A 18 -10.15 20.22 -9.19
N ALA A 19 -9.67 21.35 -9.74
CA ALA A 19 -9.38 21.47 -11.16
C ALA A 19 -8.40 20.33 -11.58
N PRO A 20 -8.65 19.65 -12.71
CA PRO A 20 -7.77 18.58 -13.17
C PRO A 20 -6.36 19.07 -13.50
N VAL A 21 -5.36 18.31 -13.09
CA VAL A 21 -3.94 18.48 -13.41
C VAL A 21 -3.49 17.29 -14.24
N ASP A 22 -2.71 17.56 -15.29
CA ASP A 22 -2.14 16.51 -16.12
C ASP A 22 -0.97 15.85 -15.40
N VAL A 23 -1.10 14.55 -15.13
CA VAL A 23 -0.08 13.71 -14.50
C VAL A 23 0.41 12.69 -15.52
N LYS A 24 1.73 12.65 -15.75
CA LYS A 24 2.36 11.69 -16.66
C LYS A 24 2.78 10.44 -15.91
N LEU A 25 2.32 9.28 -16.37
CA LEU A 25 2.76 7.97 -15.87
C LEU A 25 3.10 7.10 -17.08
N GLY A 26 4.41 6.98 -17.36
CA GLY A 26 4.90 6.38 -18.59
C GLY A 26 4.38 7.14 -19.83
N PRO A 27 3.87 6.45 -20.86
CA PRO A 27 3.32 7.11 -22.06
C PRO A 27 1.94 7.75 -21.83
N ASN A 28 1.27 7.45 -20.72
CA ASN A 28 -0.10 7.86 -20.47
C ASN A 28 -0.16 9.21 -19.74
N THR A 29 -1.25 9.95 -20.00
CA THR A 29 -1.59 11.17 -19.26
C THR A 29 -2.88 10.96 -18.51
N PHE A 30 -2.92 11.34 -17.23
CA PHE A 30 -4.09 11.27 -16.37
C PHE A 30 -4.47 12.67 -15.92
N ARG A 31 -5.70 13.11 -16.19
CA ARG A 31 -6.26 14.40 -15.77
C ARG A 31 -6.85 14.29 -14.37
N ILE A 32 -5.98 14.19 -13.37
CA ILE A 32 -6.35 13.91 -11.98
C ILE A 32 -6.78 15.21 -11.29
N PRO A 33 -7.95 15.28 -10.62
CA PRO A 33 -8.31 16.46 -9.81
C PRO A 33 -7.21 16.79 -8.80
N ALA A 34 -6.76 18.04 -8.75
CA ALA A 34 -5.57 18.43 -7.97
C ALA A 34 -5.66 18.00 -6.50
N ASN A 35 -6.85 18.01 -5.91
CA ASN A 35 -7.07 17.65 -4.50
C ASN A 35 -6.87 16.16 -4.16
N TYR A 36 -6.72 15.27 -5.16
CA TYR A 36 -6.21 13.92 -4.94
C TYR A 36 -4.71 13.88 -4.66
N LEU A 37 -3.94 14.83 -5.20
CA LEU A 37 -2.47 14.83 -5.07
C LEU A 37 -2.08 15.08 -3.62
N ASP A 38 -0.99 14.48 -3.17
CA ASP A 38 -0.45 14.70 -1.81
C ASP A 38 -0.24 16.21 -1.51
N SER A 39 0.32 16.95 -2.46
CA SER A 39 0.49 18.42 -2.36
C SER A 39 -0.82 19.20 -2.49
N GLN A 40 -1.86 18.58 -3.06
CA GLN A 40 -3.10 19.20 -3.54
C GLN A 40 -2.91 20.27 -4.64
N ILE A 41 -1.74 20.32 -5.28
CA ILE A 41 -1.38 21.34 -6.31
C ILE A 41 -0.91 20.67 -7.60
N ALA A 42 0.21 19.95 -7.53
CA ALA A 42 0.87 19.29 -8.65
C ALA A 42 1.70 18.10 -8.13
N PRO A 43 2.03 17.11 -8.98
CA PRO A 43 2.97 16.05 -8.59
C PRO A 43 4.29 16.62 -8.09
N TRP A 44 4.89 15.98 -7.09
CA TRP A 44 6.24 16.31 -6.66
C TRP A 44 7.25 15.99 -7.77
N PRO A 45 8.41 16.67 -7.83
CA PRO A 45 9.46 16.32 -8.78
C PRO A 45 9.92 14.86 -8.60
N GLY A 46 9.94 14.08 -9.68
CA GLY A 46 10.32 12.67 -9.66
C GLY A 46 9.52 11.83 -10.64
N GLU A 47 9.74 10.52 -10.62
CA GLU A 47 8.87 9.54 -11.28
C GLU A 47 7.72 9.16 -10.33
N GLY A 48 6.56 8.86 -10.91
CA GLY A 48 5.37 8.46 -10.17
C GLY A 48 4.54 9.62 -9.62
N VAL A 49 3.49 9.29 -8.88
CA VAL A 49 2.61 10.24 -8.20
C VAL A 49 2.09 9.66 -6.89
N THR A 50 1.95 10.51 -5.87
CA THR A 50 1.28 10.14 -4.62
C THR A 50 -0.09 10.80 -4.57
N LEU A 51 -1.12 9.96 -4.44
CA LEU A 51 -2.49 10.39 -4.17
C LEU A 51 -2.87 10.14 -2.70
N ILE A 52 -3.86 10.87 -2.22
CA ILE A 52 -4.46 10.70 -0.89
C ILE A 52 -5.96 10.44 -1.06
N ILE A 53 -6.43 9.38 -0.44
CA ILE A 53 -7.87 9.11 -0.23
C ILE A 53 -8.15 8.99 1.27
N GLU A 54 -9.36 9.29 1.70
CA GLU A 54 -9.72 9.28 3.12
C GLU A 54 -10.74 8.18 3.44
N TRP A 55 -10.43 7.37 4.45
CA TRP A 55 -11.39 6.43 5.05
C TRP A 55 -12.52 7.20 5.76
N PRO A 56 -13.79 6.74 5.74
CA PRO A 56 -14.29 5.48 5.18
C PRO A 56 -14.82 5.56 3.74
N ASN A 57 -14.96 6.78 3.19
CA ASN A 57 -15.63 7.00 1.91
C ASN A 57 -14.71 6.83 0.70
N LEU A 58 -13.38 6.84 0.94
CA LEU A 58 -12.33 6.64 -0.06
C LEU A 58 -12.38 7.70 -1.18
N THR A 59 -12.79 8.89 -0.78
CA THR A 59 -12.82 10.13 -1.57
C THR A 59 -11.55 10.94 -1.32
N PRO A 60 -11.18 11.90 -2.20
CA PRO A 60 -10.02 12.74 -1.96
C PRO A 60 -10.28 13.68 -0.79
N THR A 61 -9.21 14.14 -0.16
CA THR A 61 -9.30 15.24 0.81
C THR A 61 -9.86 16.50 0.12
N PRO A 62 -10.70 17.31 0.81
CA PRO A 62 -11.20 18.57 0.24
C PRO A 62 -10.05 19.50 -0.23
N PRO A 63 -10.24 20.32 -1.28
CA PRO A 63 -9.19 21.17 -1.81
C PRO A 63 -8.54 22.06 -0.75
N GLY A 64 -7.22 21.92 -0.60
CA GLY A 64 -6.42 22.68 0.35
C GLY A 64 -6.57 22.26 1.80
N ALA A 65 -7.37 21.26 2.17
CA ALA A 65 -7.54 20.86 3.57
C ALA A 65 -6.30 20.13 4.16
N ARG A 66 -5.40 19.58 3.34
CA ARG A 66 -4.12 19.01 3.79
C ARG A 66 -3.01 20.05 3.97
N ALA A 67 -3.13 21.19 3.28
CA ALA A 67 -2.15 22.26 3.37
C ALA A 67 -2.02 22.79 4.81
N ASN A 68 -0.80 23.06 5.26
CA ASN A 68 -0.57 23.52 6.63
C ASN A 68 -1.09 24.96 6.85
N PRO A 69 -1.80 25.25 7.95
CA PRO A 69 -2.31 24.33 8.96
C PRO A 69 -3.47 23.47 8.43
N ARG A 70 -3.38 22.15 8.60
CA ARG A 70 -4.37 21.20 8.06
C ARG A 70 -5.74 21.33 8.73
N THR A 71 -6.80 21.07 7.99
CA THR A 71 -8.19 21.09 8.46
C THR A 71 -8.90 19.75 8.30
N ASN A 72 -8.28 18.77 7.63
CA ASN A 72 -8.77 17.40 7.58
C ASN A 72 -8.26 16.58 8.78
N ASP A 73 -8.88 15.43 9.03
CA ASP A 73 -8.35 14.46 9.98
C ASP A 73 -7.28 13.58 9.32
N PHE A 74 -6.01 13.86 9.63
CA PHE A 74 -4.87 13.11 9.09
C PHE A 74 -4.92 11.61 9.40
N ARG A 75 -5.67 11.17 10.41
CA ARG A 75 -5.77 9.76 10.78
C ARG A 75 -6.50 8.94 9.73
N LYS A 76 -7.40 9.57 8.98
CA LYS A 76 -8.22 8.98 7.91
C LYS A 76 -7.47 8.86 6.58
N GLU A 77 -6.34 9.54 6.42
CA GLU A 77 -5.57 9.53 5.18
C GLU A 77 -4.99 8.15 4.88
N ILE A 78 -5.11 7.76 3.62
CA ILE A 78 -4.47 6.59 3.00
C ILE A 78 -3.62 7.11 1.86
N ALA A 79 -2.30 6.91 1.97
CA ALA A 79 -1.37 7.30 0.92
C ALA A 79 -1.33 6.23 -0.17
N VAL A 80 -1.42 6.66 -1.42
CA VAL A 80 -1.43 5.82 -2.62
C VAL A 80 -0.27 6.26 -3.52
N ALA A 81 0.83 5.53 -3.52
CA ALA A 81 1.93 5.74 -4.46
C ALA A 81 1.69 4.93 -5.73
N ILE A 82 1.84 5.59 -6.88
CA ILE A 82 1.59 5.02 -8.21
C ILE A 82 2.80 5.28 -9.09
N ASP A 83 3.42 4.20 -9.56
CA ASP A 83 4.64 4.24 -10.36
C ASP A 83 4.44 3.51 -11.69
N TYR A 84 4.99 4.06 -12.77
CA TYR A 84 5.06 3.35 -14.06
C TYR A 84 6.20 2.32 -14.02
N VAL A 85 5.93 1.11 -14.50
CA VAL A 85 6.86 -0.01 -14.47
C VAL A 85 7.36 -0.31 -15.87
N ASP A 86 8.63 0.00 -16.12
CA ASP A 86 9.32 -0.25 -17.39
C ASP A 86 10.56 -1.16 -17.27
N ARG A 87 11.07 -1.38 -16.05
CA ARG A 87 12.29 -2.16 -15.83
C ARG A 87 12.06 -3.65 -15.68
N ILE A 88 10.83 -4.08 -15.42
CA ILE A 88 10.45 -5.49 -15.22
C ILE A 88 9.05 -5.77 -15.80
N PRO A 89 8.72 -7.04 -16.14
CA PRO A 89 7.37 -7.41 -16.53
C PRO A 89 6.39 -7.14 -15.38
N ILE A 90 5.36 -6.32 -15.63
CA ILE A 90 4.39 -5.89 -14.61
C ILE A 90 3.63 -7.09 -14.02
N GLU A 91 3.41 -8.13 -14.82
CA GLU A 91 2.71 -9.36 -14.46
C GLU A 91 3.44 -10.15 -13.36
N THR A 92 4.76 -9.93 -13.23
CA THR A 92 5.61 -10.62 -12.24
C THR A 92 5.83 -9.79 -10.97
N LEU A 93 5.30 -8.56 -10.92
CA LEU A 93 5.62 -7.60 -9.87
C LEU A 93 5.21 -8.08 -8.47
N LEU A 94 3.97 -8.58 -8.33
CA LEU A 94 3.48 -9.04 -7.03
C LEU A 94 4.23 -10.29 -6.54
N ALA A 95 4.57 -11.22 -7.45
CA ALA A 95 5.39 -12.37 -7.12
C ALA A 95 6.76 -11.94 -6.57
N ARG A 96 7.37 -10.91 -7.17
CA ARG A 96 8.62 -10.30 -6.70
C ARG A 96 8.47 -9.62 -5.34
N TYR A 97 7.36 -8.94 -5.05
CA TYR A 97 7.12 -8.35 -3.73
C TYR A 97 6.89 -9.41 -2.65
N SER A 98 6.28 -10.54 -3.01
CA SER A 98 6.00 -11.65 -2.11
C SER A 98 7.15 -12.63 -1.93
N SER A 99 8.37 -12.25 -2.34
CA SER A 99 9.55 -13.10 -2.23
C SER A 99 10.83 -12.27 -2.00
N ASN A 100 11.99 -12.95 -1.94
CA ASN A 100 13.26 -12.35 -1.57
C ASN A 100 14.38 -12.49 -2.61
N GLU A 101 14.11 -13.01 -3.81
CA GLU A 101 15.15 -13.33 -4.80
C GLU A 101 15.92 -12.09 -5.26
N LYS A 102 15.27 -10.92 -5.31
CA LYS A 102 15.94 -9.65 -5.66
C LYS A 102 16.88 -9.16 -4.57
N ARG A 103 16.66 -9.55 -3.31
CA ARG A 103 17.33 -9.02 -2.11
C ARG A 103 18.40 -9.97 -1.55
N THR A 104 18.45 -11.20 -2.05
CA THR A 104 19.32 -12.26 -1.54
C THR A 104 20.08 -12.89 -2.70
N GLU A 105 21.28 -13.42 -2.45
CA GLU A 105 22.07 -14.09 -3.50
C GLU A 105 21.55 -15.50 -3.77
N ALA A 106 21.75 -16.00 -5.00
CA ALA A 106 21.32 -17.35 -5.34
C ALA A 106 22.17 -18.39 -4.60
N GLY A 107 21.52 -19.29 -3.87
CA GLY A 107 22.18 -20.31 -3.06
C GLY A 107 22.69 -19.82 -1.69
N SER A 108 22.51 -18.54 -1.34
CA SER A 108 22.85 -18.04 0.00
C SER A 108 21.89 -18.60 1.06
N VAL A 109 22.31 -18.59 2.33
CA VAL A 109 21.44 -19.05 3.41
C VAL A 109 20.20 -18.16 3.53
N GLU A 110 20.34 -16.85 3.39
CA GLU A 110 19.25 -15.86 3.42
C GLU A 110 18.17 -16.13 2.37
N ARG A 111 18.53 -16.72 1.22
CA ARG A 111 17.55 -17.11 0.19
C ARG A 111 16.51 -18.11 0.72
N GLY A 112 16.88 -18.88 1.74
CA GLY A 112 16.02 -19.84 2.42
C GLY A 112 15.18 -19.26 3.56
N ASN A 113 15.24 -17.94 3.84
CA ASN A 113 14.50 -17.32 4.92
C ASN A 113 12.97 -17.37 4.65
N PRO A 114 12.18 -18.13 5.44
CA PRO A 114 10.74 -18.27 5.21
C PRO A 114 9.92 -17.06 5.68
N VAL A 115 10.53 -16.10 6.40
CA VAL A 115 9.87 -14.82 6.72
C VAL A 115 9.60 -14.01 5.46
N ASP A 116 10.51 -14.03 4.49
CA ASP A 116 10.49 -13.14 3.33
C ASP A 116 9.98 -13.82 2.03
N ARG A 117 9.38 -15.02 2.13
CA ARG A 117 9.02 -15.84 0.96
C ARG A 117 7.65 -16.48 1.07
N LEU A 118 6.74 -16.13 0.16
CA LEU A 118 5.36 -16.61 0.17
C LEU A 118 5.26 -18.13 -0.02
N ASP A 119 6.10 -18.70 -0.88
CA ASP A 119 6.17 -20.14 -1.15
C ASP A 119 6.68 -20.95 0.05
N LEU A 120 7.32 -20.29 1.02
CA LEU A 120 7.74 -20.92 2.26
C LEU A 120 6.74 -20.74 3.41
N ARG A 121 5.73 -19.88 3.27
CA ARG A 121 4.72 -19.61 4.30
C ARG A 121 3.53 -20.58 4.25
N ILE A 122 2.75 -20.62 5.34
CA ILE A 122 1.58 -21.49 5.50
C ILE A 122 0.30 -20.68 5.27
N ALA A 123 -0.47 -21.06 4.25
CA ALA A 123 -1.80 -20.52 4.00
C ALA A 123 -2.75 -20.82 5.16
N GLN A 124 -3.53 -19.82 5.56
CA GLN A 124 -4.54 -19.90 6.61
C GLN A 124 -5.96 -19.81 6.01
N PRO A 125 -7.01 -20.14 6.77
CA PRO A 125 -8.39 -19.96 6.32
C PRO A 125 -8.66 -18.54 5.84
N GLU A 126 -9.44 -18.42 4.77
CA GLU A 126 -9.78 -17.12 4.17
C GLU A 126 -10.54 -16.22 5.14
N THR A 127 -10.23 -14.92 5.10
CA THR A 127 -10.99 -13.88 5.77
C THR A 127 -10.99 -12.61 4.92
N LEU A 128 -12.10 -11.88 4.88
CA LEU A 128 -12.23 -10.64 4.09
C LEU A 128 -11.94 -10.83 2.58
N GLY A 129 -12.11 -12.05 2.04
CA GLY A 129 -11.71 -12.38 0.66
C GLY A 129 -10.20 -12.42 0.43
N LEU A 130 -9.41 -12.55 1.49
CA LEU A 130 -7.95 -12.68 1.48
C LEU A 130 -7.55 -14.01 2.12
N THR A 131 -6.55 -14.68 1.55
CA THR A 131 -5.86 -15.80 2.20
C THR A 131 -4.69 -15.25 3.05
N PRO A 132 -4.72 -15.36 4.39
CA PRO A 132 -3.58 -15.00 5.21
C PRO A 132 -2.46 -16.04 5.08
N TYR A 133 -1.21 -15.61 5.22
CA TYR A 133 -0.02 -16.46 5.16
C TYR A 133 0.87 -16.24 6.39
N ALA A 134 0.91 -17.24 7.26
CA ALA A 134 1.73 -17.25 8.46
C ALA A 134 3.15 -17.76 8.18
N ILE A 135 4.12 -17.30 8.99
CA ILE A 135 5.47 -17.85 8.98
C ILE A 135 5.43 -19.31 9.41
N ASP A 136 6.10 -20.17 8.65
CA ASP A 136 6.26 -21.58 8.98
C ASP A 136 7.39 -21.74 10.02
N GLU A 137 7.02 -21.94 11.29
CA GLU A 137 8.01 -22.04 12.37
C GLU A 137 8.89 -23.31 12.25
N ALA A 138 8.42 -24.38 11.59
CA ALA A 138 9.24 -25.56 11.34
C ALA A 138 10.34 -25.26 10.30
N LYS A 139 10.00 -24.52 9.23
CA LYS A 139 11.00 -24.01 8.28
C LYS A 139 11.91 -22.96 8.91
N MET A 140 11.41 -22.12 9.82
CA MET A 140 12.25 -21.18 10.56
C MET A 140 13.28 -21.89 11.42
N ALA A 141 12.93 -23.01 12.05
CA ALA A 141 13.88 -23.79 12.83
C ALA A 141 15.00 -24.37 11.93
N ALA A 142 14.64 -24.91 10.76
CA ALA A 142 15.60 -25.40 9.79
C ALA A 142 16.51 -24.28 9.24
N TYR A 143 15.94 -23.13 8.89
CA TYR A 143 16.68 -21.95 8.46
C TYR A 143 17.63 -21.44 9.55
N SER A 144 17.16 -21.37 10.81
CA SER A 144 17.97 -20.87 11.92
C SER A 144 19.20 -21.73 12.17
N LYS A 145 19.04 -23.07 12.07
CA LYS A 145 20.17 -23.99 12.15
C LYS A 145 21.17 -23.76 11.02
N ALA A 146 20.70 -23.71 9.77
CA ALA A 146 21.58 -23.46 8.62
C ALA A 146 22.31 -22.11 8.70
N TYR A 147 21.63 -21.09 9.22
CA TYR A 147 22.19 -19.75 9.43
C TYR A 147 23.26 -19.77 10.53
N GLU A 148 23.00 -20.45 11.65
CA GLU A 148 23.97 -20.59 12.73
C GLU A 148 25.20 -21.41 12.31
N ASP A 149 25.00 -22.50 11.57
CA ASP A 149 26.10 -23.32 11.02
C ASP A 149 27.00 -22.49 10.09
N HIS A 150 26.43 -21.53 9.35
CA HIS A 150 27.18 -20.69 8.41
C HIS A 150 27.83 -19.46 9.06
N TYR A 151 27.14 -18.79 9.99
CA TYR A 151 27.58 -17.51 10.57
C TYR A 151 28.07 -17.59 12.02
N GLY A 152 27.98 -18.76 12.67
CA GLY A 152 28.36 -18.96 14.07
C GLY A 152 27.44 -18.28 15.08
N LYS A 153 26.25 -17.82 14.65
CA LYS A 153 25.23 -17.19 15.49
C LYS A 153 23.84 -17.40 14.90
N PRO A 154 22.79 -17.51 15.73
CA PRO A 154 21.42 -17.63 15.23
C PRO A 154 20.93 -16.35 14.56
N PRO A 155 19.94 -16.43 13.66
CA PRO A 155 19.33 -15.25 13.05
C PRO A 155 18.51 -14.48 14.09
N ILE A 156 18.44 -13.15 13.94
CA ILE A 156 17.66 -12.29 14.83
C ILE A 156 16.17 -12.39 14.47
N ARG A 157 15.34 -12.79 15.44
CA ARG A 157 13.88 -12.74 15.36
C ARG A 157 13.39 -11.38 15.83
N ASN A 158 12.99 -10.51 14.89
CA ASN A 158 12.46 -9.19 15.20
C ASN A 158 11.00 -9.11 14.74
N PRO A 159 10.01 -9.07 15.66
CA PRO A 159 8.60 -8.99 15.33
C PRO A 159 8.22 -7.83 14.39
N ALA A 160 9.03 -6.76 14.37
CA ALA A 160 8.85 -5.61 13.48
C ALA A 160 9.09 -5.93 11.99
N PHE A 161 9.73 -7.05 11.67
CA PHE A 161 9.99 -7.51 10.31
C PHE A 161 9.31 -8.85 10.00
N GLU A 162 8.50 -9.36 10.92
CA GLU A 162 7.76 -10.61 10.81
C GLU A 162 6.27 -10.32 10.54
N ASP A 163 6.01 -9.58 9.46
CA ASP A 163 4.66 -9.12 9.10
C ASP A 163 3.68 -10.28 8.86
N ASP A 164 2.41 -10.04 9.21
CA ASP A 164 1.28 -10.84 8.76
C ASP A 164 1.02 -10.55 7.27
N TRP A 165 0.97 -11.59 6.44
CA TRP A 165 0.80 -11.44 5.00
C TRP A 165 -0.61 -11.84 4.58
N TYR A 166 -1.20 -11.11 3.64
CA TYR A 166 -2.51 -11.41 3.06
C TYR A 166 -2.43 -11.34 1.54
N VAL A 167 -3.13 -12.25 0.87
CA VAL A 167 -3.07 -12.41 -0.58
C VAL A 167 -4.48 -12.59 -1.15
N ALA A 168 -4.75 -11.95 -2.29
CA ALA A 168 -5.84 -12.33 -3.18
C ALA A 168 -5.28 -12.83 -4.52
N ARG A 169 -6.00 -13.78 -5.12
CA ARG A 169 -5.70 -14.34 -6.45
C ARG A 169 -6.90 -14.21 -7.36
N ASP A 170 -6.65 -14.12 -8.66
CA ASP A 170 -7.70 -14.26 -9.66
C ASP A 170 -8.09 -15.74 -9.88
N SER A 171 -9.05 -15.97 -10.77
CA SER A 171 -9.53 -17.31 -11.11
C SER A 171 -8.48 -18.21 -11.78
N SER A 172 -7.38 -17.65 -12.28
CA SER A 172 -6.24 -18.41 -12.83
C SER A 172 -5.23 -18.81 -11.75
N GLY A 173 -5.39 -18.31 -10.51
CA GLY A 173 -4.44 -18.51 -9.43
C GLY A 173 -3.31 -17.48 -9.41
N SER A 174 -3.33 -16.48 -10.29
CA SER A 174 -2.35 -15.40 -10.34
C SER A 174 -2.56 -14.43 -9.18
N LEU A 175 -1.47 -13.96 -8.55
CA LEU A 175 -1.55 -12.95 -7.51
C LEU A 175 -2.08 -11.64 -8.10
N ILE A 176 -3.12 -11.08 -7.49
CA ILE A 176 -3.67 -9.76 -7.87
C ILE A 176 -3.54 -8.72 -6.76
N THR A 177 -3.38 -9.18 -5.52
CA THR A 177 -3.21 -8.35 -4.33
C THR A 177 -2.23 -8.99 -3.37
N PHE A 178 -1.31 -8.20 -2.81
CA PHE A 178 -0.41 -8.62 -1.75
C PHE A 178 -0.31 -7.55 -0.66
N ILE A 179 -0.59 -7.92 0.58
CA ILE A 179 -0.64 -6.99 1.72
C ILE A 179 0.26 -7.52 2.83
N LYS A 180 1.07 -6.63 3.40
CA LYS A 180 1.89 -6.89 4.59
C LYS A 180 1.40 -5.97 5.69
N CYS A 181 1.10 -6.50 6.86
CA CYS A 181 0.71 -5.71 8.02
C CYS A 181 1.63 -6.00 9.20
N ASP A 182 1.88 -4.98 10.03
CA ASP A 182 2.47 -5.15 11.35
C ASP A 182 1.77 -6.32 12.05
N SER A 183 2.53 -7.29 12.54
CA SER A 183 1.93 -8.48 13.15
C SER A 183 1.22 -8.16 14.45
N ARG A 184 0.19 -8.94 14.80
CA ARG A 184 -0.44 -8.82 16.13
C ARG A 184 0.51 -9.12 17.28
N LYS A 185 1.59 -9.88 17.03
CA LYS A 185 2.67 -10.13 18.01
C LYS A 185 3.53 -8.88 18.26
N PHE A 186 3.68 -8.02 17.24
CA PHE A 186 4.48 -6.82 17.36
C PHE A 186 3.71 -5.67 18.02
N ARG A 187 2.51 -5.34 17.52
CA ARG A 187 1.69 -4.22 18.04
C ARG A 187 0.17 -4.43 17.86
N GLY A 188 -0.59 -3.84 18.77
CA GLY A 188 -2.05 -3.66 18.66
C GLY A 188 -2.43 -2.65 17.57
N ASP A 189 -3.72 -2.48 17.30
CA ASP A 189 -4.18 -1.59 16.22
C ASP A 189 -3.87 -0.12 16.50
N GLY A 190 -3.88 0.31 17.76
CA GLY A 190 -3.56 1.67 18.22
C GLY A 190 -4.55 2.75 17.79
N VAL A 191 -5.62 2.34 17.11
CA VAL A 191 -6.81 3.14 16.80
C VAL A 191 -8.04 2.25 16.84
N ARG A 192 -9.20 2.84 17.10
CA ARG A 192 -10.52 2.20 16.98
C ARG A 192 -11.37 2.98 15.99
N LEU A 193 -12.25 2.27 15.30
CA LEU A 193 -13.18 2.84 14.34
C LEU A 193 -14.55 2.95 14.98
N GLU A 194 -15.09 4.17 15.04
CA GLU A 194 -16.41 4.46 15.61
C GLU A 194 -17.24 5.21 14.57
N GLY A 195 -18.10 4.49 13.85
CA GLY A 195 -18.81 5.06 12.69
C GLY A 195 -17.81 5.51 11.63
N ASP A 196 -17.81 6.80 11.33
CA ASP A 196 -16.90 7.44 10.36
C ASP A 196 -15.67 8.08 11.01
N GLU A 197 -15.48 7.91 12.33
CA GLU A 197 -14.38 8.48 13.09
C GLU A 197 -13.26 7.47 13.40
N VAL A 198 -12.04 7.99 13.48
CA VAL A 198 -10.83 7.22 13.81
C VAL A 198 -10.30 7.71 15.15
N VAL A 199 -10.63 6.98 16.21
CA VAL A 199 -10.27 7.32 17.58
C VAL A 199 -8.91 6.73 17.91
N HIS A 200 -7.96 7.58 18.30
CA HIS A 200 -6.63 7.13 18.71
C HIS A 200 -6.65 6.54 20.12
N GLU A 201 -5.94 5.44 20.31
CA GLU A 201 -5.70 4.88 21.64
C GLU A 201 -4.49 5.56 22.28
N GLU A 202 -4.68 6.13 23.46
CA GLU A 202 -3.64 6.91 24.14
C GLU A 202 -2.38 6.06 24.39
N GLY A 203 -1.21 6.61 24.03
CA GLY A 203 0.09 5.95 24.19
C GLY A 203 0.35 4.81 23.19
N ALA A 204 -0.59 4.48 22.31
CA ALA A 204 -0.43 3.41 21.34
C ALA A 204 0.20 3.90 20.03
N VAL A 205 1.06 3.09 19.42
CA VAL A 205 1.50 3.31 18.05
C VAL A 205 0.58 2.50 17.13
N ALA A 206 -0.07 3.18 16.18
CA ALA A 206 -0.99 2.52 15.27
C ALA A 206 -0.27 1.50 14.38
N ALA A 207 -0.79 0.26 14.34
CA ALA A 207 -0.32 -0.74 13.40
C ALA A 207 -0.61 -0.30 11.96
N SER A 208 0.30 -0.61 11.05
CA SER A 208 0.25 -0.21 9.65
C SER A 208 0.24 -1.43 8.73
N CYS A 209 -0.22 -1.21 7.50
CA CYS A 209 -0.09 -2.14 6.40
C CYS A 209 0.50 -1.43 5.18
N VAL A 210 1.24 -2.20 4.39
CA VAL A 210 1.58 -1.85 3.01
C VAL A 210 0.89 -2.83 2.07
N HIS A 211 0.13 -2.31 1.12
CA HIS A 211 -0.73 -3.06 0.21
C HIS A 211 -0.35 -2.78 -1.23
N TYR A 212 0.01 -3.83 -1.96
CA TYR A 212 0.43 -3.79 -3.34
C TYR A 212 -0.63 -4.42 -4.26
N PHE A 213 -0.91 -3.75 -5.37
CA PHE A 213 -1.62 -4.31 -6.52
C PHE A 213 -1.12 -3.63 -7.80
N SER A 214 -1.63 -4.05 -8.96
CA SER A 214 -1.17 -3.53 -10.24
C SER A 214 -2.31 -3.22 -11.20
N ASP A 215 -2.06 -2.27 -12.08
CA ASP A 215 -2.80 -2.05 -13.32
C ASP A 215 -1.91 -2.51 -14.48
N ILE A 216 -2.18 -3.72 -14.98
CA ILE A 216 -1.37 -4.36 -16.01
C ILE A 216 -1.48 -3.62 -17.35
N GLU A 217 -2.68 -3.13 -17.70
CA GLU A 217 -2.92 -2.43 -18.97
C GLU A 217 -2.07 -1.15 -19.07
N ASN A 218 -2.01 -0.38 -17.98
CA ASN A 218 -1.26 0.86 -17.92
C ASN A 218 0.19 0.69 -17.40
N LYS A 219 0.59 -0.55 -17.08
CA LYS A 219 1.86 -0.91 -16.44
C LYS A 219 2.14 -0.09 -15.17
N LEU A 220 1.15 0.04 -14.30
CA LEU A 220 1.28 0.79 -13.05
C LEU A 220 1.40 -0.14 -11.85
N SER A 221 2.44 0.08 -11.05
CA SER A 221 2.55 -0.42 -9.68
C SER A 221 1.79 0.51 -8.77
N ILE A 222 0.92 -0.03 -7.93
CA ILE A 222 0.19 0.75 -6.92
C ILE A 222 0.53 0.20 -5.53
N SER A 223 0.97 1.09 -4.64
CA SER A 223 1.24 0.77 -3.25
C SER A 223 0.49 1.71 -2.31
N LEU A 224 -0.21 1.12 -1.34
CA LEU A 224 -0.97 1.85 -0.33
C LEU A 224 -0.27 1.71 1.02
N ASN A 225 -0.27 2.79 1.79
CA ASN A 225 0.10 2.77 3.21
C ASN A 225 -1.08 3.26 4.06
N TYR A 226 -1.53 2.42 4.98
CA TYR A 226 -2.69 2.69 5.83
C TYR A 226 -2.60 1.97 7.18
N LYS A 227 -3.46 2.36 8.12
CA LYS A 227 -3.55 1.70 9.43
C LYS A 227 -4.20 0.33 9.31
N ARG A 228 -3.69 -0.69 10.00
CA ARG A 228 -4.22 -2.07 9.97
C ARG A 228 -5.72 -2.15 10.28
N ALA A 229 -6.24 -1.25 11.10
CA ALA A 229 -7.67 -1.12 11.37
C ALA A 229 -8.53 -0.95 10.09
N PHE A 230 -7.99 -0.36 9.02
CA PHE A 230 -8.70 -0.17 7.75
C PHE A 230 -8.66 -1.39 6.82
N LEU A 231 -7.93 -2.46 7.17
CA LEU A 231 -7.73 -3.65 6.32
C LEU A 231 -9.05 -4.25 5.82
N LYS A 232 -10.13 -4.19 6.61
CA LYS A 232 -11.46 -4.68 6.20
C LYS A 232 -12.01 -4.03 4.93
N ASP A 233 -11.55 -2.84 4.59
CA ASP A 233 -11.99 -2.06 3.43
C ASP A 233 -10.99 -2.16 2.24
N TRP A 234 -9.98 -3.04 2.30
CA TRP A 234 -8.90 -3.15 1.29
C TRP A 234 -9.41 -3.17 -0.16
N LYS A 235 -10.48 -3.94 -0.43
CA LYS A 235 -11.03 -4.09 -1.78
C LYS A 235 -11.65 -2.79 -2.27
N ARG A 236 -12.34 -2.06 -1.38
CA ARG A 236 -12.91 -0.74 -1.70
C ARG A 236 -11.81 0.28 -1.98
N MET A 237 -10.65 0.17 -1.33
CA MET A 237 -9.48 1.02 -1.60
C MET A 237 -8.93 0.75 -3.01
N GLU A 238 -8.77 -0.51 -3.41
CA GLU A 238 -8.37 -0.83 -4.79
C GLU A 238 -9.37 -0.27 -5.81
N ASP A 239 -10.67 -0.47 -5.57
CA ASP A 239 -11.72 -0.06 -6.50
C ASP A 239 -11.77 1.47 -6.64
N ALA A 240 -11.59 2.21 -5.54
CA ALA A 240 -11.50 3.66 -5.58
C ALA A 240 -10.32 4.13 -6.44
N VAL A 241 -9.12 3.56 -6.25
CA VAL A 241 -7.92 3.93 -7.02
C VAL A 241 -8.07 3.55 -8.49
N ARG A 242 -8.53 2.34 -8.81
CA ARG A 242 -8.79 1.90 -10.19
C ARG A 242 -9.81 2.80 -10.89
N SER A 243 -10.87 3.20 -10.18
CA SER A 243 -11.88 4.14 -10.69
C SER A 243 -11.27 5.51 -11.02
N VAL A 244 -10.39 6.04 -10.16
CA VAL A 244 -9.67 7.30 -10.45
C VAL A 244 -8.83 7.17 -11.71
N LEU A 245 -8.02 6.11 -11.84
CA LEU A 245 -7.16 5.92 -13.00
C LEU A 245 -7.98 5.79 -14.29
N ALA A 246 -9.01 4.93 -14.28
CA ALA A 246 -9.87 4.71 -15.44
C ALA A 246 -10.58 5.98 -15.92
N ARG A 247 -11.14 6.78 -15.01
CA ARG A 247 -11.92 7.98 -15.37
C ARG A 247 -11.05 9.20 -15.73
N THR A 248 -9.77 9.20 -15.35
CA THR A 248 -8.87 10.34 -15.56
C THR A 248 -7.88 10.12 -16.70
N LYS A 249 -7.67 8.89 -17.16
CA LYS A 249 -6.87 8.59 -18.35
C LYS A 249 -7.37 9.43 -19.53
N ALA A 250 -6.47 10.23 -20.10
CA ALA A 250 -6.72 10.92 -21.35
C ALA A 250 -6.76 9.87 -22.47
N GLY A 251 -7.78 9.96 -23.33
CA GLY A 251 -7.93 9.10 -24.51
C GLY A 251 -6.93 9.44 -25.61
#